data_AF-A0A2G1WZV1-F1
#
_entry.id   AF-A0A2G1WZV1-F1
#
_cell.length_a   1.000
_cell.length_b   1.000
_cell.length_c   1.000
_cell.angle_alpha   90.00
_cell.angle_beta   90.00
_cell.angle_gamma   90.00
#
_symmetry.space_group_name_H-M   'P 1'
#
loop_
_entity.id
_entity.type
_entity.pdbx_description
1 polymer ?
#
loop_
_entity_poly.entity_id
_entity_poly.type
_entity_poly.pdbx_seq_one_letter_code
_entity_poly.pdbx_strand_id
1 'polypeptide(L)'
;DGEPVAAMTRSSDHWLTNAAKGGETESFDLDERATELVEKASDAVGGGMLGVDLMEVGVGADADAAEGAADDYTVHEVNHTVEFKALDAATDVDVPARVVDWLEAKAAALADGGDENETEEANA
;
A
#
# COMPACT_ATOMS: atom_id res chain seq x y z
N ASP A 1 7.52 2.17 2.49
CA ASP A 1 8.47 3.31 2.35
C ASP A 1 8.13 4.15 1.13
N GLY A 2 6.87 4.58 0.99
CA GLY A 2 6.43 5.36 -0.17
C GLY A 2 6.18 4.57 -1.44
N GLU A 3 7.04 3.60 -1.78
CA GLU A 3 6.93 2.79 -3.01
C GLU A 3 5.73 1.82 -2.98
N PRO A 4 4.75 1.95 -3.89
CA PRO A 4 3.67 0.98 -4.04
C PRO A 4 4.19 -0.38 -4.55
N VAL A 5 3.70 -1.48 -3.99
CA VAL A 5 4.13 -2.84 -4.36
C VAL A 5 3.15 -3.52 -5.32
N ALA A 6 1.86 -3.34 -5.05
CA ALA A 6 0.76 -3.84 -5.86
C ALA A 6 -0.50 -3.07 -5.46
N ALA A 7 -1.48 -3.00 -6.36
CA ALA A 7 -2.79 -2.45 -6.07
C ALA A 7 -3.90 -3.30 -6.70
N MET A 8 -5.09 -3.21 -6.10
CA MET A 8 -6.30 -3.81 -6.63
C MET A 8 -7.46 -2.85 -6.44
N THR A 9 -8.43 -2.91 -7.34
CA THR A 9 -9.75 -2.31 -7.09
C THR A 9 -10.58 -3.27 -6.25
N ARG A 10 -11.58 -2.71 -5.56
CA ARG A 10 -12.60 -3.50 -4.89
C ARG A 10 -13.97 -2.92 -5.21
N SER A 11 -14.85 -3.72 -5.78
CA SER A 11 -16.21 -3.31 -6.15
C SER A 11 -17.27 -4.18 -5.47
N SER A 12 -18.47 -3.63 -5.28
CA SER A 12 -19.62 -4.36 -4.74
C SER A 12 -20.92 -3.63 -5.09
N ASP A 13 -22.00 -4.38 -5.31
CA ASP A 13 -23.37 -3.84 -5.38
C ASP A 13 -23.83 -3.21 -4.05
N HIS A 14 -23.04 -3.39 -2.99
CA HIS A 14 -23.27 -2.84 -1.67
C HIS A 14 -22.32 -1.67 -1.39
N TRP A 15 -22.71 -0.74 -0.52
CA TRP A 15 -21.88 0.43 -0.16
C TRP A 15 -20.53 0.07 0.50
N LEU A 16 -20.30 -1.20 0.84
CA LEU A 16 -19.09 -1.66 1.48
C LEU A 16 -18.36 -2.65 0.56
N THR A 17 -17.17 -2.27 0.11
CA THR A 17 -16.41 -2.99 -0.92
C THR A 17 -15.37 -3.96 -0.35
N ASN A 18 -15.34 -4.21 0.96
CA ASN A 18 -14.33 -5.09 1.58
C ASN A 18 -14.32 -6.49 0.92
N ALA A 19 -13.16 -6.90 0.39
CA ALA A 19 -12.98 -8.22 -0.24
C ALA A 19 -13.41 -9.39 0.66
N ALA A 20 -13.14 -9.29 1.98
CA ALA A 20 -13.57 -10.27 2.98
C ALA A 20 -15.10 -10.45 3.07
N LYS A 21 -15.89 -9.51 2.54
CA LYS A 21 -17.36 -9.57 2.49
C LYS A 21 -17.91 -9.88 1.09
N GLY A 22 -17.05 -10.34 0.17
CA GLY A 22 -17.45 -10.73 -1.19
C GLY A 22 -17.41 -9.60 -2.21
N GLY A 23 -16.65 -8.52 -1.94
CA GLY A 23 -16.32 -7.56 -2.98
C GLY A 23 -15.45 -8.22 -4.07
N GLU A 24 -15.74 -7.91 -5.33
CA GLU A 24 -14.95 -8.37 -6.47
C GLU A 24 -13.64 -7.58 -6.52
N THR A 25 -12.55 -8.26 -6.88
CA THR A 25 -11.20 -7.71 -6.87
C THR A 25 -10.56 -7.88 -8.23
N GLU A 26 -9.98 -6.81 -8.74
CA GLU A 26 -9.24 -6.82 -10.01
C GLU A 26 -7.92 -6.10 -9.83
N SER A 27 -6.90 -6.47 -10.61
CA SER A 27 -5.62 -5.77 -10.63
C SER A 27 -5.84 -4.30 -10.97
N PHE A 28 -5.17 -3.41 -10.24
CA PHE A 28 -5.21 -1.98 -10.52
C PHE A 28 -3.80 -1.48 -10.84
N ASP A 29 -3.62 -1.00 -12.07
CA ASP A 29 -2.42 -0.29 -12.47
C ASP A 29 -2.53 1.15 -11.96
N LEU A 30 -1.71 1.50 -10.96
CA LEU A 30 -1.69 2.84 -10.40
C LEU A 30 -1.27 3.85 -11.47
N ASP A 31 -2.09 4.88 -11.66
CA ASP A 31 -1.70 6.05 -12.43
C ASP A 31 -0.75 6.97 -11.62
N GLU A 32 -0.27 8.03 -12.28
CA GLU A 32 0.64 8.99 -11.67
C GLU A 32 0.03 9.65 -10.43
N ARG A 33 -1.28 9.89 -10.42
CA ARG A 33 -1.97 10.60 -9.35
C ARG A 33 -2.19 9.73 -8.12
N ALA A 34 -2.63 8.49 -8.33
CA ALA A 34 -2.78 7.49 -7.28
C ALA A 34 -1.42 7.18 -6.65
N THR A 35 -0.37 7.05 -7.45
CA THR A 35 1.01 6.83 -6.97
C THR A 35 1.47 7.98 -6.06
N GLU A 36 1.31 9.22 -6.52
CA GLU A 36 1.65 10.42 -5.73
C GLU A 36 0.92 10.46 -4.38
N LEU A 37 -0.35 10.07 -4.36
CA LEU A 37 -1.15 10.05 -3.12
C LEU A 37 -0.71 8.96 -2.15
N VAL A 38 -0.39 7.76 -2.64
CA VAL A 38 0.11 6.66 -1.81
C VAL A 38 1.46 7.01 -1.19
N GLU A 39 2.37 7.60 -1.97
CA GLU A 39 3.67 8.09 -1.48
C GLU A 39 3.48 9.11 -0.35
N LYS A 40 2.65 10.14 -0.60
CA LYS A 40 2.36 11.18 0.40
C LYS A 40 1.68 10.64 1.65
N ALA A 41 0.78 9.68 1.51
CA ALA A 41 0.11 9.04 2.64
C ALA A 41 1.11 8.25 3.51
N SER A 42 2.01 7.49 2.87
CA SER A 42 3.09 6.78 3.55
C SER A 42 3.98 7.75 4.33
N ASP A 43 4.44 8.82 3.69
CA ASP A 43 5.30 9.82 4.32
C ASP A 43 4.63 10.52 5.51
N ALA A 44 3.35 10.85 5.37
CA ALA A 44 2.58 11.52 6.41
C ALA A 44 2.46 10.71 7.71
N VAL A 45 2.54 9.38 7.64
CA VAL A 45 2.45 8.48 8.79
C VAL A 45 3.80 7.91 9.24
N GLY A 46 4.91 8.32 8.62
CA GLY A 46 6.27 7.90 9.00
C GLY A 46 6.79 6.66 8.28
N GLY A 47 6.13 6.23 7.20
CA GLY A 47 6.57 5.09 6.38
C GLY A 47 6.26 3.72 6.96
N GLY A 48 6.95 2.69 6.46
CA GLY A 48 6.73 1.29 6.84
C GLY A 48 5.97 0.47 5.80
N MET A 49 5.41 -0.65 6.27
CA MET A 49 4.57 -1.58 5.51
C MET A 49 3.11 -1.21 5.75
N LEU A 50 2.46 -0.65 4.73
CA LEU A 50 1.15 -0.02 4.87
C LEU A 50 0.20 -0.52 3.78
N GLY A 51 -1.09 -0.61 4.11
CA GLY A 51 -2.17 -0.64 3.13
C GLY A 51 -2.78 0.74 3.03
N VAL A 52 -2.97 1.26 1.82
CA VAL A 52 -3.56 2.58 1.57
C VAL A 52 -4.84 2.38 0.77
N ASP A 53 -5.97 2.79 1.34
CA ASP A 53 -7.27 2.69 0.70
C ASP A 53 -7.60 4.01 0.00
N LEU A 54 -7.72 3.96 -1.32
CA LEU A 54 -8.13 5.09 -2.15
C LEU A 54 -9.62 4.99 -2.50
N MET A 55 -10.26 6.14 -2.62
CA MET A 55 -11.60 6.29 -3.21
C MET A 55 -11.55 7.27 -4.36
N GLU A 56 -12.15 6.87 -5.49
CA GLU A 56 -12.27 7.70 -6.68
C GLU A 56 -13.18 8.91 -6.45
N VAL A 57 -12.84 10.03 -7.09
CA VAL A 57 -13.58 11.30 -7.05
C VAL A 57 -13.96 11.70 -8.47
N GLY A 58 -15.17 12.26 -8.62
CA GLY A 58 -15.65 12.76 -9.91
C GLY A 58 -16.30 11.70 -10.81
N VAL A 59 -16.28 10.42 -10.42
CA VAL A 59 -16.91 9.32 -11.15
C VAL A 59 -18.40 9.17 -10.81
N GLY A 60 -19.21 8.83 -11.83
CA GLY A 60 -20.62 8.49 -11.65
C GLY A 60 -20.78 7.11 -11.03
N ALA A 61 -21.89 6.88 -10.31
CA ALA A 61 -22.13 5.62 -9.59
C ALA A 61 -22.16 4.35 -10.46
N ASP A 62 -22.33 4.51 -11.77
CA ASP A 62 -22.37 3.41 -12.75
C ASP A 62 -21.07 3.29 -13.57
N ALA A 63 -20.01 4.03 -13.22
CA ALA A 63 -18.73 3.97 -13.92
C ALA A 63 -18.00 2.66 -13.59
N ASP A 64 -17.36 2.08 -14.60
CA ASP A 64 -16.56 0.88 -14.42
C ASP A 64 -15.24 1.24 -13.69
N ALA A 65 -15.09 0.74 -12.47
CA ALA A 65 -13.93 1.00 -11.62
C ALA A 65 -12.61 0.48 -12.25
N ALA A 66 -12.69 -0.46 -13.20
CA ALA A 66 -11.53 -1.00 -13.89
C ALA A 66 -11.01 -0.10 -15.02
N GLU A 67 -11.83 0.85 -15.51
CA GLU A 67 -11.44 1.72 -16.65
C GLU A 67 -10.55 2.91 -16.24
N GLY A 68 -10.21 3.07 -14.94
CA GLY A 68 -9.30 4.13 -14.48
C GLY A 68 -9.81 5.54 -14.80
N ALA A 69 -11.14 5.72 -14.83
CA ALA A 69 -11.80 6.93 -15.32
C ALA A 69 -12.00 8.00 -14.23
N ALA A 70 -11.37 7.87 -13.07
CA ALA A 70 -11.49 8.83 -11.98
C ALA A 70 -10.79 10.14 -12.32
N ASP A 71 -11.44 11.27 -12.00
CA ASP A 71 -10.83 12.60 -12.18
C ASP A 71 -9.75 12.88 -11.11
N ASP A 72 -9.91 12.28 -9.92
CA ASP A 72 -8.97 12.37 -8.80
C ASP A 72 -9.25 11.22 -7.79
N TYR A 73 -8.45 11.13 -6.73
CA TYR A 73 -8.64 10.20 -5.63
C TYR A 73 -8.57 10.89 -4.27
N THR A 74 -9.17 10.27 -3.26
CA THR A 74 -8.97 10.59 -1.86
C THR A 74 -8.38 9.41 -1.11
N VAL A 75 -7.52 9.68 -0.12
CA VAL A 75 -7.04 8.67 0.83
C VAL A 75 -8.09 8.52 1.93
N HIS A 76 -8.74 7.37 1.98
CA HIS A 76 -9.80 7.10 2.95
C HIS A 76 -9.26 6.47 4.24
N GLU A 77 -8.28 5.57 4.13
CA GLU A 77 -7.67 4.88 5.28
C GLU A 77 -6.20 4.53 5.02
N VAL A 78 -5.40 4.48 6.08
CA VAL A 78 -4.05 3.90 6.08
C VAL A 78 -3.96 2.84 7.17
N ASN A 79 -3.69 1.60 6.77
CA ASN A 79 -3.65 0.42 7.62
C ASN A 79 -2.19 0.00 7.89
N HIS A 80 -1.80 -0.11 9.16
CA HIS A 80 -0.45 -0.53 9.56
C HIS A 80 -0.27 -2.05 9.71
N THR A 81 -1.38 -2.80 9.77
CA THR A 81 -1.40 -4.27 9.78
C THR A 81 -2.15 -4.73 8.55
N VAL A 82 -1.42 -4.99 7.48
CA VAL A 82 -2.00 -5.19 6.15
C VAL A 82 -2.35 -6.66 5.94
N GLU A 83 -3.59 -6.93 5.53
CA GLU A 83 -3.98 -8.21 4.98
C GLU A 83 -3.83 -8.15 3.45
N PHE A 84 -3.02 -9.05 2.87
CA PHE A 84 -2.71 -9.03 1.43
C PHE A 84 -3.20 -10.28 0.69
N LYS A 85 -3.94 -11.19 1.33
CA LYS A 85 -4.42 -12.42 0.67
C LYS A 85 -5.26 -12.15 -0.59
N ALA A 86 -6.15 -11.16 -0.52
CA ALA A 86 -6.97 -10.79 -1.67
C ALA A 86 -6.13 -10.08 -2.76
N LEU A 87 -5.22 -9.20 -2.34
CA LEU A 87 -4.31 -8.49 -3.23
C LEU A 87 -3.42 -9.47 -4.01
N ASP A 88 -2.79 -10.41 -3.32
CA ASP A 88 -1.93 -11.46 -3.88
C ASP A 88 -2.66 -12.34 -4.91
N ALA A 89 -3.96 -12.53 -4.75
CA ALA A 89 -4.77 -13.28 -5.72
C ALA A 89 -5.22 -12.44 -6.93
N ALA A 90 -5.27 -11.11 -6.78
CA ALA A 90 -5.76 -10.18 -7.80
C ALA A 90 -4.65 -9.62 -8.70
N THR A 91 -3.39 -9.84 -8.36
CA THR A 91 -2.22 -9.30 -9.06
C THR A 91 -1.24 -10.42 -9.43
N ASP A 92 -0.37 -10.16 -10.41
CA ASP A 92 0.72 -11.07 -10.78
C ASP A 92 1.98 -10.91 -9.89
N VAL A 93 1.93 -10.01 -8.90
CA VAL A 93 3.01 -9.78 -7.93
C VAL A 93 2.91 -10.80 -6.78
N ASP A 94 4.03 -11.47 -6.48
CA ASP A 94 4.18 -12.28 -5.25
C ASP A 94 4.33 -11.34 -4.04
N VAL A 95 3.21 -10.90 -3.49
CA VAL A 95 3.18 -9.94 -2.38
C VAL A 95 3.88 -10.50 -1.13
N PRO A 96 3.67 -11.77 -0.71
CA PRO A 96 4.40 -12.38 0.40
C PRO A 96 5.93 -12.29 0.23
N ALA A 97 6.46 -12.63 -0.96
CA ALA A 97 7.90 -12.55 -1.21
C ALA A 97 8.41 -11.11 -1.08
N ARG A 98 7.69 -10.13 -1.65
CA ARG A 98 8.06 -8.70 -1.54
C ARG A 98 8.07 -8.20 -0.10
N VAL A 99 7.17 -8.69 0.74
CA VAL A 99 7.15 -8.39 2.18
C VAL A 99 8.38 -8.98 2.88
N VAL A 100 8.75 -10.23 2.57
CA VAL A 100 9.95 -10.87 3.12
C VAL A 100 11.21 -10.12 2.71
N ASP A 101 11.36 -9.80 1.42
CA ASP A 101 12.50 -9.03 0.90
C ASP A 101 12.65 -7.69 1.63
N TRP A 102 11.53 -6.99 1.86
CA TRP A 102 11.52 -5.72 2.60
C TRP A 102 11.95 -5.91 4.06
N LEU A 103 11.47 -6.95 4.74
CA LEU A 103 11.84 -7.26 6.12
C LEU A 103 13.34 -7.59 6.24
N GLU A 104 13.88 -8.38 5.32
CA GLU A 104 15.31 -8.71 5.26
C GLU A 104 16.16 -7.46 5.06
N ALA A 105 15.76 -6.58 4.14
CA ALA A 105 16.44 -5.30 3.91
C ALA A 105 16.43 -4.40 5.15
N LYS A 106 15.30 -4.31 5.87
CA LYS A 106 15.21 -3.55 7.13
C LYS A 106 16.08 -4.15 8.23
N ALA A 107 16.09 -5.48 8.35
CA ALA A 107 16.93 -6.17 9.33
C ALA A 107 18.42 -5.93 9.08
N ALA A 108 18.86 -5.99 7.81
CA ALA A 108 20.25 -5.70 7.44
C ALA A 108 20.64 -4.25 7.76
N ALA A 109 19.80 -3.28 7.40
CA ALA A 109 20.06 -1.87 7.70
C ALA A 109 20.15 -1.58 9.21
N LEU A 110 19.33 -2.26 10.03
CA LEU A 110 19.40 -2.16 11.49
C LEU A 110 20.66 -2.79 12.07
N ALA A 111 21.14 -3.90 11.49
CA ALA A 111 22.38 -4.54 11.91
C ALA A 111 23.60 -3.66 11.59
N ASP A 112 23.63 -3.04 10.41
CA ASP A 112 24.71 -2.15 9.98
C ASP A 112 24.73 -0.82 10.75
N GLY A 113 23.55 -0.29 11.14
CA GLY A 113 23.43 0.95 11.92
C GLY A 113 23.65 0.78 13.43
N GLY A 114 23.79 -0.45 13.93
CA GLY A 114 23.96 -0.74 15.36
C GLY A 114 25.39 -0.55 15.88
N ASP A 115 26.39 -0.40 15.00
CA ASP A 115 27.81 -0.39 15.38
C ASP A 115 28.39 1.02 15.65
N GLU A 116 27.67 2.09 15.28
CA GLU A 116 28.18 3.47 15.41
C GLU A 116 28.01 4.06 16.83
N ASN A 117 27.15 3.50 17.68
CA ASN A 117 26.80 4.10 18.98
C ASN A 117 27.52 3.46 20.19
N GLU A 118 28.30 2.38 20.01
CA GLU A 118 29.04 1.74 21.12
C GLU A 118 30.45 2.32 21.34
N THR A 119 30.93 3.26 20.50
CA THR A 119 32.32 3.75 20.59
C THR A 119 32.48 5.10 21.34
N GLU A 120 31.39 5.86 21.60
CA GLU A 120 31.50 7.17 22.27
C GLU A 120 31.50 7.13 23.83
N GLU A 121 30.98 6.07 24.48
CA GLU A 121 31.00 5.98 25.95
C GLU A 121 32.35 5.50 26.54
N ALA A 122 33.32 5.10 25.71
CA ALA A 122 34.63 4.65 26.20
C ALA A 122 35.65 5.79 26.47
N ASN A 123 35.30 7.05 26.21
CA ASN A 123 36.23 8.20 26.31
C ASN A 123 35.72 9.40 27.12
N ALA A 124 34.68 9.26 27.94
CA ALA A 124 34.17 10.32 28.82
C ALA A 124 34.61 10.14 30.29
#